data_AF-A0A3R7MTB9-F1
#
_entry.id   AF-A0A3R7MTB9-F1
#
_cell.length_a   1.000
_cell.length_b   1.000
_cell.length_c   1.000
_cell.angle_alpha   90.00
_cell.angle_beta   90.00
_cell.angle_gamma   90.00
#
_symmetry.space_group_name_H-M   'P 1'
#
loop_
_entity.id
_entity.type
_entity.pdbx_description
1 polymer ?
#
loop_
_entity_poly.entity_id
_entity_poly.type
_entity_poly.pdbx_seq_one_letter_code
_entity_poly.pdbx_strand_id
1 'polypeptide(L)'
;MNVTVGIHDLKVKEKFTQRIPVAKAFVHPDYYSGRQGPINDIAVLKLEQEIKMTDKVFPLKLPTHPVKADTPVVVTGWGRTMSEDNKS
;
A
#
# COMPACT_ATOMS: atom_id res chain seq x y z
N MET A 1 -12.87 6.70 -3.88
CA MET A 1 -11.86 5.83 -3.25
C MET A 1 -11.25 6.57 -2.07
N ASN A 2 -10.87 5.88 -0.98
CA ASN A 2 -10.18 6.50 0.17
C ASN A 2 -8.87 5.78 0.46
N VAL A 3 -7.90 6.51 1.00
CA VAL A 3 -6.71 5.96 1.66
C VAL A 3 -6.89 6.10 3.17
N THR A 4 -6.57 5.03 3.91
CA THR A 4 -6.57 5.04 5.37
C THR A 4 -5.15 4.85 5.87
N VAL A 5 -4.66 5.76 6.71
CA VAL A 5 -3.33 5.71 7.33
C VAL A 5 -3.44 5.69 8.86
N GLY A 6 -2.39 5.20 9.53
CA GLY A 6 -2.40 5.06 10.99
C GLY A 6 -3.44 4.04 11.45
N ILE A 7 -3.35 2.81 10.92
CA ILE A 7 -4.26 1.72 11.26
C ILE A 7 -3.46 0.47 11.62
N HIS A 8 -3.87 -0.21 12.68
CA HIS A 8 -3.34 -1.49 13.13
C HIS A 8 -4.42 -2.59 13.10
N ASP A 9 -5.62 -2.30 13.60
CA ASP A 9 -6.79 -3.21 13.52
C ASP A 9 -7.86 -2.63 12.59
N LEU A 10 -8.18 -3.36 11.51
CA LEU A 10 -9.17 -2.96 10.53
C LEU A 10 -10.59 -2.82 11.11
N LYS A 11 -10.87 -3.43 12.27
CA LYS A 11 -12.19 -3.43 12.92
C LYS A 11 -12.35 -2.27 13.89
N VAL A 12 -11.27 -1.58 14.26
CA VAL A 12 -11.27 -0.56 15.29
C VAL A 12 -10.97 0.80 14.68
N LYS A 13 -11.75 1.83 15.04
CA LYS A 13 -11.42 3.21 14.70
C LYS A 13 -10.45 3.76 15.75
N GLU A 14 -9.16 3.66 15.45
CA GLU A 14 -8.11 4.13 16.35
C GLU A 14 -7.99 5.66 16.32
N LYS A 15 -7.52 6.25 17.42
CA LYS A 15 -7.44 7.71 17.59
C LYS A 15 -6.56 8.40 16.52
N PHE A 16 -5.54 7.69 16.04
CA PHE A 16 -4.57 8.17 15.06
C PHE A 16 -4.94 7.83 13.61
N THR A 17 -6.06 7.13 13.39
CA THR A 17 -6.54 6.78 12.06
C THR A 17 -7.02 8.01 11.31
N GLN A 18 -6.51 8.18 10.08
CA GLN A 18 -6.94 9.22 9.15
C GLN A 18 -7.47 8.55 7.89
N ARG A 19 -8.68 8.93 7.46
CA ARG A 19 -9.31 8.44 6.24
C ARG A 19 -9.49 9.62 5.30
N ILE A 20 -8.79 9.57 4.17
CA ILE A 20 -8.67 10.71 3.26
C ILE A 20 -9.13 10.29 1.86
N PRO A 21 -10.03 11.04 1.21
CA PRO A 21 -10.40 10.78 -0.17
C PRO A 21 -9.23 10.93 -1.14
N VAL A 22 -9.25 10.13 -2.20
CA VAL A 22 -8.28 10.22 -3.30
C VAL A 22 -8.80 11.21 -4.33
N ALA A 23 -8.04 12.27 -4.57
CA ALA A 23 -8.35 13.27 -5.58
C ALA A 23 -8.10 12.75 -6.99
N LYS A 24 -6.98 12.04 -7.19
CA LYS A 24 -6.59 11.51 -8.50
C LYS A 24 -5.63 10.33 -8.36
N ALA A 25 -5.80 9.34 -9.23
CA ALA A 25 -4.83 8.27 -9.43
C ALA A 25 -4.01 8.54 -10.70
N PHE A 26 -2.70 8.32 -10.61
CA PHE A 26 -1.75 8.40 -11.72
C PHE A 26 -1.16 7.01 -11.92
N VAL A 27 -1.72 6.25 -12.85
CA VAL A 27 -1.21 4.94 -13.24
C VAL A 27 0.06 5.12 -14.07
N HIS A 28 1.02 4.20 -13.95
CA HIS A 28 2.19 4.21 -14.83
C HIS A 28 1.74 4.24 -16.30
N PRO A 29 2.25 5.17 -17.14
CA PRO A 29 1.78 5.33 -18.52
C PRO A 29 1.96 4.07 -19.36
N ASP A 30 3.02 3.30 -19.09
CA ASP A 30 3.33 2.04 -19.76
C ASP A 30 2.86 0.80 -18.96
N TYR A 31 1.87 0.94 -18.07
CA TYR A 31 1.26 -0.22 -17.43
C TYR A 31 0.69 -1.17 -18.49
N TYR A 32 1.04 -2.44 -18.38
CA TYR A 32 0.59 -3.47 -19.31
C TYR A 32 0.30 -4.78 -18.57
N SER A 33 -0.90 -5.33 -18.75
CA SER A 33 -1.27 -6.64 -18.20
C SER A 33 -1.36 -7.66 -19.33
N GLY A 34 -0.27 -8.40 -19.54
CA GLY A 34 -0.16 -9.42 -20.58
C GLY A 34 -0.24 -10.83 -20.03
N ARG A 35 -0.09 -11.82 -20.93
CA ARG A 35 -0.07 -13.25 -20.55
C ARG A 35 1.05 -13.62 -19.57
N GLN A 36 2.13 -12.84 -19.54
CA GLN A 36 3.30 -13.07 -18.67
C GLN A 36 3.18 -12.38 -17.30
N GLY A 37 2.05 -11.71 -17.04
CA GLY A 37 1.83 -10.93 -15.83
C GLY A 37 1.88 -9.42 -16.08
N PRO A 38 1.65 -8.62 -15.03
CA PRO A 38 1.64 -7.18 -15.13
C PRO A 38 3.07 -6.61 -15.20
N ILE A 39 3.30 -5.70 -16.15
CA ILE A 39 4.52 -4.92 -16.32
C ILE A 39 4.19 -3.48 -15.90
N ASN A 40 5.13 -2.85 -15.19
CA ASN A 40 4.97 -1.51 -14.62
C ASN A 40 3.74 -1.38 -13.70
N ASP A 41 3.51 -2.40 -12.87
CA ASP A 41 2.40 -2.46 -11.91
C ASP A 41 2.62 -1.50 -10.72
N ILE A 42 2.45 -0.21 -10.99
CA ILE A 42 2.62 0.87 -10.01
C ILE A 42 1.72 2.05 -10.35
N ALA A 43 1.22 2.72 -9.30
CA ALA A 43 0.46 3.95 -9.41
C ALA A 43 0.75 4.89 -8.23
N VAL A 44 0.61 6.20 -8.47
CA VAL A 44 0.67 7.24 -7.43
C VAL A 44 -0.72 7.79 -7.18
N LEU A 45 -1.12 7.88 -5.91
CA LEU A 45 -2.41 8.45 -5.50
C LEU A 45 -2.20 9.84 -4.91
N LYS A 46 -2.80 10.87 -5.52
CA LYS A 46 -2.90 12.20 -4.93
C LYS A 46 -4.14 12.27 -4.04
N LEU A 47 -3.95 12.64 -2.78
CA LEU A 47 -5.02 12.80 -1.81
C LEU A 47 -5.67 14.19 -1.92
N GLU A 48 -6.95 14.30 -1.53
CA GLU A 48 -7.65 15.59 -1.47
C GLU A 48 -7.12 16.51 -0.37
N GLN A 49 -6.55 15.92 0.68
CA GLN A 49 -6.04 16.63 1.86
C GLN A 49 -4.67 16.08 2.23
N GLU A 50 -3.83 16.92 2.83
CA GLU A 50 -2.54 16.50 3.37
C GLU A 50 -2.72 15.54 4.56
N ILE A 51 -1.85 14.54 4.64
CA ILE A 51 -1.77 13.65 5.80
C ILE A 51 -1.17 14.42 6.97
N LYS A 52 -1.81 14.35 8.14
CA LYS A 52 -1.21 14.84 9.39
C LYS A 52 -0.18 13.84 9.88
N MET A 53 1.09 14.23 9.88
CA MET A 53 2.18 13.37 10.35
C MET A 53 2.15 13.24 11.87
N THR A 54 2.42 12.03 12.38
CA THR A 54 2.44 11.69 13.80
C THR A 54 3.53 10.64 14.06
N ASP A 55 3.65 10.19 15.32
CA ASP A 55 4.50 9.04 15.68
C ASP A 55 4.03 7.71 15.06
N LYS A 56 2.77 7.64 14.62
CA LYS A 56 2.16 6.46 13.95
C LYS A 56 1.96 6.62 12.45
N VAL A 57 2.19 7.83 11.92
CA VAL A 57 1.97 8.16 10.51
C VAL A 57 3.13 8.99 10.00
N PHE A 58 4.03 8.35 9.24
CA PHE A 58 5.23 8.96 8.70
C PHE A 58 5.56 8.40 7.31
N PRO A 59 6.26 9.16 6.45
CA PRO A 59 6.61 8.69 5.11
C PRO A 59 7.78 7.71 5.14
N LEU A 60 7.82 6.81 4.16
CA LEU A 60 9.00 6.00 3.86
C LEU A 60 9.87 6.69 2.80
N LYS A 61 11.18 6.50 2.91
CA LYS A 61 12.14 6.99 1.92
C LYS A 61 12.11 6.11 0.68
N LEU A 62 12.19 6.75 -0.50
CA LEU A 62 12.37 6.02 -1.75
C LEU A 62 13.79 5.43 -1.82
N PRO A 63 13.96 4.24 -2.41
CA PRO A 63 15.28 3.70 -2.67
C PRO A 63 16.01 4.58 -3.69
N THR A 64 17.28 4.87 -3.45
CA THR A 64 18.13 5.64 -4.38
C THR A 64 18.97 4.74 -5.29
N HIS A 65 19.06 3.44 -4.96
CA HIS A 65 19.81 2.44 -5.70
C HIS A 65 19.10 1.08 -5.63
N PRO A 66 19.37 0.16 -6.58
CA PRO A 66 18.85 -1.20 -6.52
C PRO A 66 19.27 -1.92 -5.23
N VAL A 67 18.34 -2.69 -4.67
CA VAL A 67 18.59 -3.55 -3.52
C VAL A 67 19.41 -4.77 -3.96
N LYS A 68 20.41 -5.16 -3.18
CA LYS A 68 21.24 -6.33 -3.49
C LYS A 68 20.44 -7.62 -3.27
N ALA A 69 20.79 -8.66 -4.02
CA ALA A 69 20.30 -10.01 -3.76
C ALA A 69 20.54 -10.39 -2.28
N ASP A 70 19.63 -11.21 -1.74
CA ASP A 70 19.66 -11.72 -0.36
C ASP A 70 19.60 -10.65 0.75
N THR A 71 19.24 -9.41 0.42
CA THR A 71 18.96 -8.39 1.43
C THR A 71 17.70 -8.77 2.22
N PRO A 72 17.75 -8.85 3.56
CA PRO A 72 16.56 -9.08 4.37
C PRO A 72 15.54 -7.95 4.17
N VAL A 73 14.29 -8.31 3.90
CA VAL A 73 13.18 -7.37 3.70
C VAL A 73 12.03 -7.67 4.66
N VAL A 74 11.20 -6.66 4.91
CA VAL A 74 9.99 -6.80 5.71
C VAL A 74 8.79 -6.50 4.81
N VAL A 75 7.83 -7.42 4.78
CA VAL A 75 6.54 -7.25 4.12
C VAL A 75 5.45 -7.25 5.19
N THR A 76 4.49 -6.33 5.08
CA THR A 76 3.39 -6.21 6.05
C THR A 76 2.06 -6.01 5.33
N GLY A 77 0.97 -6.47 5.94
CA GLY A 77 -0.38 -6.28 5.42
C GLY A 77 -1.41 -7.12 6.17
N TRP A 78 -2.69 -6.88 5.89
CA TRP A 78 -3.83 -7.64 6.45
C TRP A 78 -4.38 -8.68 5.47
N GLY A 79 -3.52 -9.21 4.59
CA GLY A 79 -3.90 -10.25 3.65
C GLY A 79 -4.33 -11.54 4.35
N ARG A 80 -5.05 -12.41 3.63
CA ARG A 80 -5.39 -13.75 4.15
C ARG A 80 -4.11 -14.53 4.46
N THR A 81 -4.07 -15.18 5.62
CA THR A 81 -2.94 -16.00 6.07
C THR A 81 -3.20 -17.51 5.98
N MET A 82 -4.43 -17.91 5.62
CA MET A 82 -4.84 -19.31 5.45
C MET A 82 -5.49 -19.49 4.07
N SER A 83 -5.19 -20.60 3.40
CA SER A 83 -5.95 -21.08 2.23
C SER A 83 -7.28 -21.68 2.70
N GLU A 84 -8.35 -21.49 1.92
CA GLU A 84 -9.62 -22.20 2.14
C GLU A 84 -9.50 -23.66 1.64
N ASP A 85 -8.68 -24.48 2.31
CA ASP A 85 -8.70 -25.92 2.12
C ASP A 85 -9.67 -26.54 3.14
N ASN A 86 -10.98 -26.43 2.86
CA ASN A 86 -12.00 -27.25 3.51
C ASN A 86 -13.34 -27.15 2.77
N LYS A 87 -13.48 -27.92 1.68
CA LYS A 87 -14.74 -28.49 1.20
C LYS A 87 -14.48 -29.83 0.52
N SER A 88 -14.41 -30.90 1.32
CA SER A 88 -14.80 -32.25 0.89
C SER A 88 -16.24 -32.51 1.31
#